data_AF-A0A1Y1XL79-F1
#
_entry.id   AF-A0A1Y1XL79-F1
#
_cell.length_a   1.000
_cell.length_b   1.000
_cell.length_c   1.000
_cell.angle_alpha   90.00
_cell.angle_beta   90.00
_cell.angle_gamma   90.00
#
_symmetry.space_group_name_H-M   'P 1'
#
loop_
_entity.id
_entity.type
_entity.pdbx_description
1 polymer ?
#
loop_
_entity_poly.entity_id
_entity_poly.type
_entity_poly.pdbx_seq_one_letter_code
_entity_poly.pdbx_strand_id
1 'polypeptide(L)'
;MSNINNMTNIDENICQWNLNVHNCEDEDYFRSVYIIKLVIAGCVSLLDSALIIYRIGLKRRNIITPYGIASIDGLLLCTGLFAYTSIIQSFVILHPKSINNDLVQEFIYQCPFICVLVALQLYLTGTLNASPRYPGTKIRFPRPRITNLISLIWFIIWFSIEVVGIYYVGINRIKKQESNKEENIRMYSLWILITYITFCIACLVNFLLFLLFGINLAKAANRSLKDMYRSKKIKTNVVVPIRIAILKMKWIHYACNIIMAVFAFMFGFMAFGERFVFENLNASKIVCVLMNIIPPACIFVTLLCIVYGEARSEIITVFPSTHPEEDEYQMN
;
A
#
# COMPACT_ATOMS: atom_id res chain seq x y z
N MET A 1 37.91 35.02 -12.13
CA MET A 1 38.79 34.37 -11.14
C MET A 1 38.14 34.52 -9.77
N SER A 2 37.14 33.70 -9.47
CA SER A 2 36.48 33.58 -8.16
C SER A 2 35.40 32.50 -8.27
N ASN A 3 35.75 31.24 -8.01
CA ASN A 3 34.77 30.18 -7.70
C ASN A 3 35.48 28.99 -7.03
N ILE A 4 36.36 29.29 -6.07
CA ILE A 4 36.99 28.29 -5.20
C ILE A 4 36.27 28.22 -3.82
N ASN A 5 35.31 29.12 -3.54
CA ASN A 5 34.61 29.15 -2.25
C ASN A 5 33.29 28.34 -2.21
N ASN A 6 32.94 27.58 -3.25
CA ASN A 6 31.72 26.75 -3.23
C ASN A 6 31.96 25.28 -2.83
N MET A 7 33.23 24.86 -2.64
CA MET A 7 33.53 23.47 -2.28
C MET A 7 33.37 23.17 -0.80
N THR A 8 33.27 24.18 0.07
CA THR A 8 33.11 24.00 1.53
C THR A 8 31.66 23.98 2.01
N ASN A 9 30.67 24.27 1.14
CA ASN A 9 29.24 24.25 1.49
C ASN A 9 28.50 22.97 1.04
N ILE A 10 29.19 22.04 0.36
CA ILE A 10 28.58 20.79 -0.10
C ILE A 10 28.51 19.76 1.05
N ASP A 11 29.53 19.75 1.93
CA ASP A 11 29.65 18.81 3.05
C ASP A 11 28.68 19.08 4.21
N GLU A 12 28.01 20.23 4.25
CA GLU A 12 27.04 20.57 5.33
C GLU A 12 25.57 20.50 4.89
N ASN A 13 25.29 20.35 3.59
CA ASN A 13 23.92 20.29 3.09
C ASN A 13 23.38 18.86 3.22
N ILE A 14 22.71 18.57 4.34
CA ILE A 14 22.04 17.29 4.56
C ILE A 14 20.91 17.11 3.53
N CYS A 15 20.87 15.96 2.84
CA CYS A 15 19.86 15.68 1.82
C CYS A 15 18.44 15.61 2.39
N GLN A 16 17.56 16.51 1.94
CA GLN A 16 16.11 16.33 2.03
C GLN A 16 15.64 15.42 0.88
N TRP A 17 15.96 14.14 0.99
CA TRP A 17 15.77 13.13 -0.06
C TRP A 17 14.31 12.95 -0.49
N ASN A 18 13.33 13.48 0.24
CA ASN A 18 11.94 13.54 -0.18
C ASN A 18 11.69 14.58 -1.31
N LEU A 19 12.62 15.50 -1.53
CA LEU A 19 12.50 16.62 -2.47
C LEU A 19 13.63 16.67 -3.49
N ASN A 20 14.86 16.50 -3.03
CA ASN A 20 16.04 16.51 -3.89
C ASN A 20 17.13 15.61 -3.32
N VAL A 21 17.85 14.95 -4.23
CA VAL A 21 18.95 14.04 -3.92
C VAL A 21 20.27 14.47 -4.58
N HIS A 22 20.31 15.68 -5.15
CA HIS A 22 21.49 16.26 -5.80
C HIS A 22 22.09 17.40 -4.96
N ASN A 23 23.40 17.57 -5.05
CA ASN A 23 24.15 18.63 -4.35
C ASN A 23 24.04 18.55 -2.81
N CYS A 24 24.05 17.34 -2.27
CA CYS A 24 23.97 17.09 -0.83
C CYS A 24 24.88 15.90 -0.43
N GLU A 25 25.17 15.79 0.86
CA GLU A 25 26.04 14.74 1.40
C GLU A 25 25.50 13.34 1.06
N ASP A 26 26.37 12.44 0.56
CA ASP A 26 26.01 11.09 0.11
C ASP A 26 24.95 11.02 -1.01
N GLU A 27 24.97 11.97 -1.95
CA GLU A 27 24.03 11.99 -3.08
C GLU A 27 23.96 10.65 -3.85
N ASP A 28 25.10 9.98 -4.06
CA ASP A 28 25.17 8.69 -4.77
C ASP A 28 24.36 7.60 -4.07
N TYR A 29 24.33 7.61 -2.73
CA TYR A 29 23.51 6.68 -1.96
C TYR A 29 22.03 6.93 -2.18
N PHE A 30 21.57 8.17 -2.00
CA PHE A 30 20.15 8.51 -2.13
C PHE A 30 19.66 8.31 -3.58
N ARG A 31 20.48 8.68 -4.57
CA ARG A 31 20.20 8.42 -5.99
C ARG A 31 20.08 6.92 -6.27
N SER A 32 20.96 6.10 -5.72
CA SER A 32 20.89 4.64 -5.87
C SER A 32 19.58 4.07 -5.31
N VAL A 33 19.11 4.57 -4.16
CA VAL A 33 17.80 4.17 -3.58
C VAL A 33 16.65 4.46 -4.54
N TYR A 34 16.63 5.64 -5.16
CA TYR A 34 15.58 6.00 -6.13
C TYR A 34 15.67 5.24 -7.45
N ILE A 35 16.87 4.88 -7.91
CA ILE A 35 17.06 4.01 -9.07
C ILE A 35 16.51 2.61 -8.77
N ILE A 36 16.82 2.04 -7.60
CA ILE A 36 16.29 0.74 -7.17
C ILE A 36 14.77 0.79 -7.07
N LYS A 37 14.20 1.85 -6.45
CA LYS A 37 12.76 2.07 -6.39
C LYS A 37 12.13 2.11 -7.78
N LEU A 38 12.73 2.83 -8.73
CA LEU A 38 12.25 2.92 -10.10
C LEU A 38 12.20 1.53 -10.78
N VAL A 39 13.24 0.72 -10.61
CA VAL A 39 13.29 -0.65 -11.15
C VAL A 39 12.19 -1.51 -10.53
N ILE A 40 12.05 -1.54 -9.21
CA ILE A 40 11.02 -2.33 -8.53
C ILE A 40 9.62 -1.87 -8.96
N ALA A 41 9.37 -0.55 -9.00
CA ALA A 41 8.10 0.01 -9.45
C ALA A 41 7.78 -0.34 -10.91
N GLY A 42 8.78 -0.39 -11.78
CA GLY A 42 8.66 -0.90 -13.15
C GLY A 42 8.27 -2.39 -13.20
N CYS A 43 8.87 -3.24 -12.36
CA CYS A 43 8.47 -4.64 -12.25
C CYS A 43 7.03 -4.79 -11.73
N VAL A 44 6.65 -3.99 -10.72
CA VAL A 44 5.29 -3.97 -10.16
C VAL A 44 4.28 -3.53 -11.22
N SER A 45 4.54 -2.47 -11.98
CA SER A 45 3.61 -1.96 -13.01
C SER A 45 3.40 -2.97 -14.14
N LEU A 46 4.46 -3.66 -14.58
CA LEU A 46 4.38 -4.71 -15.59
C LEU A 46 3.53 -5.90 -15.10
N LEU A 47 3.80 -6.39 -13.89
CA LEU A 47 3.10 -7.53 -13.32
C LEU A 47 1.62 -7.22 -13.03
N ASP A 48 1.34 -6.04 -12.49
CA ASP A 48 -0.01 -5.55 -12.23
C ASP A 48 -0.82 -5.38 -13.53
N SER A 49 -0.23 -4.75 -14.56
CA SER A 49 -0.85 -4.62 -15.88
C SER A 49 -1.17 -5.98 -16.50
N ALA A 50 -0.24 -6.94 -16.43
CA ALA A 50 -0.45 -8.29 -16.94
C ALA A 50 -1.61 -8.99 -16.21
N LEU A 51 -1.69 -8.87 -14.87
CA LEU A 51 -2.79 -9.42 -14.08
C LEU A 51 -4.13 -8.79 -14.42
N ILE A 52 -4.18 -7.47 -14.61
CA ILE A 52 -5.38 -6.73 -14.99
C ILE A 52 -5.87 -7.18 -16.37
N ILE A 53 -4.97 -7.22 -17.37
CA ILE A 53 -5.29 -7.68 -18.73
C ILE A 53 -5.80 -9.13 -18.71
N TYR A 54 -5.14 -10.00 -17.96
CA TYR A 54 -5.55 -11.40 -17.83
C TYR A 54 -6.94 -11.54 -17.16
N ARG A 55 -7.22 -10.77 -16.09
CA ARG A 55 -8.49 -10.86 -15.37
C ARG A 55 -9.67 -10.24 -16.13
N ILE A 56 -9.49 -9.08 -16.74
CA ILE A 56 -10.54 -8.36 -17.46
C ILE A 56 -10.67 -8.92 -18.89
N GLY A 57 -9.57 -9.10 -19.60
CA GLY A 57 -9.56 -9.51 -21.00
C GLY A 57 -9.86 -11.00 -21.17
N LEU A 58 -9.07 -11.87 -20.52
CA LEU A 58 -9.18 -13.32 -20.74
C LEU A 58 -10.27 -13.95 -19.87
N LYS A 59 -10.29 -13.66 -18.56
CA LYS A 59 -11.33 -14.20 -17.64
C LYS A 59 -12.66 -13.45 -17.69
N ARG A 60 -12.74 -12.30 -18.36
CA ARG A 60 -13.95 -11.46 -18.48
C ARG A 60 -14.63 -11.19 -17.13
N ARG A 61 -13.83 -10.96 -16.07
CA ARG A 61 -14.37 -10.65 -14.75
C ARG A 61 -14.87 -9.21 -14.69
N ASN A 62 -16.05 -9.01 -14.11
CA ASN A 62 -16.59 -7.68 -13.86
C ASN A 62 -15.93 -7.07 -12.62
N ILE A 63 -15.28 -5.92 -12.80
CA ILE A 63 -14.64 -5.15 -11.71
C ILE A 63 -15.70 -4.61 -10.74
N ILE A 64 -16.84 -4.16 -11.30
CA ILE A 64 -17.97 -3.64 -10.54
C ILE A 64 -18.98 -4.78 -10.35
N THR A 65 -19.19 -5.15 -9.10
CA THR A 65 -20.22 -6.09 -8.69
C THR A 65 -21.44 -5.34 -8.15
N PRO A 66 -22.63 -5.96 -8.06
CA PRO A 66 -23.82 -5.34 -7.47
C PRO A 66 -23.64 -4.86 -6.02
N TYR A 67 -22.57 -5.34 -5.35
CA TYR A 67 -22.25 -5.02 -3.96
C TYR A 67 -21.08 -4.03 -3.83
N GLY A 68 -20.50 -3.56 -4.94
CA GLY A 68 -19.37 -2.63 -4.99
C GLY A 68 -18.21 -3.15 -5.85
N ILE A 69 -17.04 -2.53 -5.71
CA ILE A 69 -15.82 -2.94 -6.42
C ILE A 69 -15.34 -4.29 -5.88
N ALA A 70 -15.01 -5.23 -6.77
CA ALA A 70 -14.44 -6.51 -6.39
C ALA A 70 -13.08 -6.32 -5.70
N SER A 71 -12.85 -7.00 -4.57
CA SER A 71 -11.72 -6.72 -3.68
C SER A 71 -10.35 -6.76 -4.37
N ILE A 72 -10.07 -7.84 -5.09
CA ILE A 72 -8.77 -8.02 -5.76
C ILE A 72 -8.64 -7.09 -6.96
N ASP A 73 -9.71 -6.84 -7.71
CA ASP A 73 -9.65 -5.96 -8.89
C ASP A 73 -9.49 -4.49 -8.48
N GLY A 74 -10.15 -4.06 -7.39
CA GLY A 74 -9.93 -2.74 -6.80
C GLY A 74 -8.54 -2.57 -6.21
N LEU A 75 -7.98 -3.62 -5.59
CA LEU A 75 -6.59 -3.64 -5.14
C LEU A 75 -5.64 -3.42 -6.33
N LEU A 76 -5.77 -4.23 -7.39
CA LEU A 76 -4.92 -4.18 -8.58
C LEU A 76 -4.95 -2.79 -9.24
N LEU A 77 -6.14 -2.24 -9.50
CA LEU A 77 -6.25 -0.92 -10.12
C LEU A 77 -5.48 0.17 -9.35
N CYS A 78 -5.59 0.18 -8.03
CA CYS A 78 -4.91 1.19 -7.21
C CYS A 78 -3.43 0.86 -6.96
N THR A 79 -3.01 -0.40 -6.94
CA THR A 79 -1.58 -0.77 -6.90
C THR A 79 -0.88 -0.44 -8.22
N GLY A 80 -1.58 -0.56 -9.35
CA GLY A 80 -1.12 -0.05 -10.65
C GLY A 80 -0.90 1.45 -10.60
N LEU A 81 -1.88 2.23 -10.11
CA LEU A 81 -1.72 3.68 -9.92
C LEU A 81 -0.53 4.02 -9.01
N PHE A 82 -0.36 3.31 -7.89
CA PHE A 82 0.81 3.45 -7.03
C PHE A 82 2.13 3.22 -7.77
N ALA A 83 2.20 2.20 -8.63
CA ALA A 83 3.41 1.88 -9.37
C ALA A 83 3.74 3.01 -10.37
N TYR A 84 2.74 3.50 -11.12
CA TYR A 84 2.92 4.60 -12.06
C TYR A 84 3.31 5.90 -11.35
N THR A 85 2.66 6.25 -10.23
CA THR A 85 3.02 7.46 -9.47
C THR A 85 4.40 7.33 -8.83
N SER A 86 4.81 6.13 -8.39
CA SER A 86 6.16 5.86 -7.88
C SER A 86 7.24 6.00 -8.95
N ILE A 87 6.95 5.59 -10.19
CA ILE A 87 7.83 5.80 -11.35
C ILE A 87 8.00 7.30 -11.61
N ILE A 88 6.88 8.04 -11.68
CA ILE A 88 6.89 9.50 -11.88
C ILE A 88 7.68 10.18 -10.76
N GLN A 89 7.42 9.84 -9.50
CA GLN A 89 8.14 10.40 -8.36
C GLN A 89 9.64 10.15 -8.46
N SER A 90 10.05 8.91 -8.74
CA SER A 90 11.48 8.57 -8.84
C SER A 90 12.15 9.31 -10.00
N PHE A 91 11.44 9.45 -11.13
CA PHE A 91 11.93 10.21 -12.28
C PHE A 91 12.12 11.70 -11.95
N VAL A 92 11.14 12.32 -11.27
CA VAL A 92 11.20 13.73 -10.86
C VAL A 92 12.35 14.00 -9.89
N ILE A 93 12.54 13.13 -8.89
CA ILE A 93 13.63 13.27 -7.91
C ILE A 93 15.01 13.05 -8.56
N LEU A 94 15.14 12.10 -9.49
CA LEU A 94 16.38 11.88 -10.23
C LEU A 94 16.68 13.00 -11.24
N HIS A 95 15.65 13.69 -11.75
CA HIS A 95 15.76 14.79 -12.71
C HIS A 95 15.11 16.09 -12.19
N PRO A 96 15.66 16.73 -11.15
CA PRO A 96 15.02 17.85 -10.45
C PRO A 96 14.81 19.09 -11.33
N LYS A 97 15.59 19.27 -12.41
CA LYS A 97 15.38 20.35 -13.40
C LYS A 97 14.01 20.32 -14.07
N SER A 98 13.27 19.22 -13.96
CA SER A 98 11.97 19.06 -14.61
C SER A 98 10.82 19.77 -13.88
N ILE A 99 10.91 20.02 -12.56
CA ILE A 99 9.82 20.60 -11.77
C ILE A 99 10.38 21.59 -10.73
N ASN A 100 10.15 22.89 -10.95
CA ASN A 100 10.60 23.96 -10.04
C ASN A 100 9.55 24.34 -8.98
N ASN A 101 8.40 23.67 -8.92
CA ASN A 101 7.33 24.03 -7.99
C ASN A 101 7.29 23.06 -6.80
N ASP A 102 7.67 23.56 -5.62
CA ASP A 102 7.71 22.80 -4.36
C ASP A 102 6.37 22.14 -3.99
N LEU A 103 5.24 22.79 -4.33
CA LEU A 103 3.90 22.22 -4.10
C LEU A 103 3.69 20.97 -4.94
N VAL A 104 4.13 21.00 -6.20
CA VAL A 104 3.99 19.87 -7.12
C VAL A 104 4.92 18.74 -6.69
N GLN A 105 6.14 19.05 -6.23
CA GLN A 105 7.06 18.06 -5.70
C GLN A 105 6.50 17.35 -4.45
N GLU A 106 5.93 18.10 -3.50
CA GLU A 106 5.31 17.52 -2.30
C GLU A 106 4.11 16.62 -2.67
N PHE A 107 3.26 17.07 -3.60
CA PHE A 107 2.15 16.26 -4.09
C PHE A 107 2.64 14.96 -4.74
N ILE A 108 3.66 15.04 -5.61
CA ILE A 108 4.25 13.87 -6.27
C ILE A 108 4.90 12.92 -5.25
N TYR A 109 5.48 13.45 -4.17
CA TYR A 109 6.06 12.64 -3.09
C TYR A 109 4.99 11.87 -2.31
N GLN A 110 3.86 12.50 -2.00
CA GLN A 110 2.80 11.89 -1.17
C GLN A 110 1.82 11.00 -1.97
N CYS A 111 1.65 11.27 -3.26
CA CYS A 111 0.66 10.60 -4.12
C CYS A 111 0.77 9.06 -4.13
N PRO A 112 1.97 8.44 -4.20
CA PRO A 112 2.09 6.98 -4.11
C PRO A 112 1.52 6.42 -2.80
N PHE A 113 1.81 7.03 -1.66
CA PHE A 113 1.29 6.57 -0.37
C PHE A 113 -0.24 6.64 -0.31
N ILE A 114 -0.82 7.71 -0.86
CA ILE A 114 -2.27 7.86 -1.00
C ILE A 114 -2.85 6.71 -1.84
N CYS A 115 -2.25 6.41 -3.00
CA CYS A 115 -2.70 5.32 -3.86
C CYS A 115 -2.68 3.95 -3.15
N VAL A 116 -1.64 3.66 -2.36
CA VAL A 116 -1.57 2.40 -1.59
C VAL A 116 -2.67 2.34 -0.54
N LEU A 117 -2.90 3.42 0.19
CA LEU A 117 -3.96 3.45 1.21
C LEU A 117 -5.35 3.27 0.61
N VAL A 118 -5.60 3.90 -0.54
CA VAL A 118 -6.85 3.68 -1.30
C VAL A 118 -6.95 2.21 -1.73
N ALA A 119 -5.87 1.61 -2.24
CA ALA A 119 -5.86 0.22 -2.68
C ALA A 119 -6.23 -0.74 -1.54
N LEU A 120 -5.62 -0.54 -0.38
CA LEU A 120 -5.83 -1.36 0.81
C LEU A 120 -7.24 -1.15 1.40
N GLN A 121 -7.76 0.09 1.37
CA GLN A 121 -9.14 0.38 1.77
C GLN A 121 -10.15 -0.34 0.85
N LEU A 122 -9.97 -0.26 -0.46
CA LEU A 122 -10.85 -0.94 -1.43
C LEU A 122 -10.80 -2.45 -1.27
N TYR A 123 -9.62 -3.01 -1.03
CA TYR A 123 -9.47 -4.43 -0.75
C TYR A 123 -10.21 -4.84 0.53
N LEU A 124 -10.04 -4.09 1.62
CA LEU A 124 -10.71 -4.35 2.89
C LEU A 124 -12.24 -4.28 2.75
N THR A 125 -12.75 -3.22 2.12
CA THR A 125 -14.20 -3.05 1.90
C THR A 125 -14.76 -4.12 0.98
N GLY A 126 -14.07 -4.43 -0.12
CA GLY A 126 -14.47 -5.49 -1.04
C GLY A 126 -14.47 -6.88 -0.38
N THR A 127 -13.49 -7.17 0.47
CA THR A 127 -13.43 -8.46 1.19
C THR A 127 -14.50 -8.55 2.28
N LEU A 128 -14.80 -7.46 2.98
CA LEU A 128 -15.93 -7.38 3.91
C LEU A 128 -17.26 -7.66 3.22
N ASN A 129 -17.46 -7.13 2.01
CA ASN A 129 -18.68 -7.36 1.23
C ASN A 129 -18.81 -8.81 0.74
N ALA A 130 -17.69 -9.45 0.43
CA ALA A 130 -17.64 -10.84 -0.02
C ALA A 130 -17.69 -11.86 1.14
N SER A 131 -17.53 -11.44 2.39
CA SER A 131 -17.47 -12.35 3.53
C SER A 131 -18.82 -13.05 3.77
N PRO A 132 -18.85 -14.39 3.93
CA PRO A 132 -20.06 -15.12 4.25
C PRO A 132 -20.59 -14.72 5.63
N ARG A 133 -21.88 -14.43 5.72
CA ARG A 133 -22.57 -14.10 6.98
C ARG A 133 -23.07 -15.38 7.63
N TYR A 134 -22.21 -16.04 8.39
CA TYR A 134 -22.56 -17.29 9.05
C TYR A 134 -23.34 -17.03 10.36
N PRO A 135 -24.55 -17.60 10.54
CA PRO A 135 -25.25 -17.52 11.82
C PRO A 135 -24.42 -18.23 12.89
N GLY A 136 -24.05 -17.52 13.97
CA GLY A 136 -23.21 -18.05 15.06
C GLY A 136 -21.77 -17.49 15.16
N THR A 137 -21.39 -16.52 14.34
CA THR A 137 -20.21 -15.69 14.62
C THR A 137 -20.55 -14.64 15.68
N LYS A 138 -19.70 -14.49 16.72
CA LYS A 138 -19.92 -13.48 17.79
C LYS A 138 -19.93 -12.04 17.26
N ILE A 139 -19.29 -11.80 16.11
CA ILE A 139 -19.20 -10.49 15.46
C ILE A 139 -20.14 -10.50 14.26
N ARG A 140 -21.07 -9.53 14.24
CA ARG A 140 -22.05 -9.34 13.18
C ARG A 140 -21.51 -8.25 12.25
N PHE A 141 -21.11 -8.64 11.03
CA PHE A 141 -20.65 -7.68 10.04
C PHE A 141 -21.82 -6.81 9.55
N PRO A 142 -21.62 -5.50 9.38
CA PRO A 142 -22.63 -4.63 8.80
C PRO A 142 -23.05 -5.09 7.39
N ARG A 143 -24.23 -4.63 6.95
CA ARG A 143 -24.69 -4.86 5.57
C ARG A 143 -23.73 -4.17 4.60
N PRO A 144 -23.54 -4.69 3.36
CA PRO A 144 -22.51 -4.18 2.44
C PRO A 144 -22.71 -2.69 2.14
N ARG A 145 -23.98 -2.27 2.00
CA ARG A 145 -24.34 -0.86 1.79
C ARG A 145 -23.88 0.06 2.92
N ILE A 146 -24.00 -0.39 4.18
CA ILE A 146 -23.59 0.38 5.35
C ILE A 146 -22.07 0.41 5.42
N THR A 147 -21.39 -0.71 5.20
CA THR A 147 -19.92 -0.78 5.15
C THR A 147 -19.35 0.14 4.08
N ASN A 148 -19.91 0.11 2.87
CA ASN A 148 -19.49 0.98 1.77
C ASN A 148 -19.69 2.47 2.10
N LEU A 149 -20.83 2.82 2.72
CA LEU A 149 -21.11 4.20 3.12
C LEU A 149 -20.13 4.69 4.19
N ILE A 150 -19.89 3.90 5.24
CA ILE A 150 -18.92 4.23 6.29
C ILE A 150 -17.51 4.37 5.69
N SER A 151 -17.10 3.42 4.85
CA SER A 151 -15.81 3.45 4.17
C SER A 151 -15.65 4.67 3.28
N LEU A 152 -16.71 5.08 2.57
CA LEU A 152 -16.69 6.25 1.69
C LEU A 152 -16.59 7.55 2.48
N ILE A 153 -17.38 7.69 3.55
CA ILE A 153 -17.34 8.88 4.42
C ILE A 153 -15.95 9.00 5.07
N TRP A 154 -15.42 7.90 5.61
CA TRP A 154 -14.08 7.87 6.19
C TRP A 154 -13.02 8.26 5.17
N PHE A 155 -13.11 7.70 3.95
CA PHE A 155 -12.22 8.04 2.86
C PHE A 155 -12.26 9.53 2.49
N ILE A 156 -13.46 10.13 2.35
CA ILE A 156 -13.62 11.55 2.02
C ILE A 156 -12.98 12.44 3.10
N ILE A 157 -13.25 12.15 4.38
CA ILE A 157 -12.70 12.93 5.49
C ILE A 157 -11.18 12.86 5.47
N TRP A 158 -10.64 11.63 5.44
CA TRP A 158 -9.19 11.42 5.46
C TRP A 158 -8.51 12.05 4.24
N PHE A 159 -8.99 11.77 3.02
CA PHE A 159 -8.42 12.30 1.78
C PHE A 159 -8.45 13.84 1.75
N SER A 160 -9.52 14.45 2.27
CA SER A 160 -9.61 15.91 2.33
C SER A 160 -8.56 16.51 3.26
N ILE A 161 -8.33 15.88 4.42
CA ILE A 161 -7.29 16.32 5.36
C ILE A 161 -5.91 16.22 4.71
N GLU A 162 -5.61 15.13 3.99
CA GLU A 162 -4.32 14.95 3.33
C GLU A 162 -4.10 15.96 2.20
N VAL A 163 -5.10 16.20 1.34
CA VAL A 163 -4.98 17.19 0.25
C VAL A 163 -4.72 18.60 0.82
N VAL A 164 -5.44 18.96 1.89
CA VAL A 164 -5.23 20.24 2.58
C VAL A 164 -3.85 20.30 3.24
N GLY A 165 -3.42 19.22 3.89
CA GLY A 165 -2.09 19.09 4.49
C GLY A 165 -0.97 19.31 3.46
N ILE A 166 -1.03 18.59 2.33
CA ILE A 166 -0.07 18.73 1.23
C ILE A 166 -0.01 20.17 0.71
N TYR A 167 -1.18 20.80 0.52
CA TYR A 167 -1.26 22.17 0.05
C TYR A 167 -0.57 23.16 1.00
N TYR A 168 -0.86 23.08 2.30
CA TYR A 168 -0.26 23.97 3.28
C TYR A 168 1.22 23.69 3.53
N VAL A 169 1.65 22.43 3.50
CA VAL A 169 3.09 22.07 3.59
C VAL A 169 3.85 22.67 2.40
N GLY A 170 3.34 22.51 1.18
CA GLY A 170 3.95 23.06 -0.03
C GLY A 170 4.06 24.59 -0.01
N ILE A 171 2.98 25.30 0.32
CA ILE A 171 3.00 26.79 0.35
C ILE A 171 3.90 27.33 1.45
N ASN A 172 3.86 26.74 2.65
CA ASN A 172 4.67 27.24 3.76
C ASN A 172 6.17 26.98 3.52
N ARG A 173 6.52 25.97 2.71
CA ARG A 173 7.90 25.73 2.27
C ARG A 173 8.38 26.82 1.30
N ILE A 174 7.57 27.21 0.32
CA ILE A 174 7.90 28.34 -0.58
C ILE A 174 8.15 29.62 0.23
N LYS A 175 7.24 29.92 1.16
CA LYS A 175 7.35 31.11 2.03
C LYS A 175 8.54 31.07 3.01
N LYS A 176 9.01 29.87 3.37
CA LYS A 176 10.22 29.67 4.18
C LYS A 176 11.46 30.12 3.41
N GLN A 177 11.57 29.78 2.13
CA GLN A 177 12.69 30.19 1.28
C GLN A 177 12.74 31.71 1.04
N GLU A 178 11.59 32.36 0.93
CA GLU A 178 11.53 33.80 0.58
C GLU A 178 11.77 34.76 1.75
N SER A 179 11.42 34.39 2.99
CA SER A 179 11.34 35.40 4.08
C SER A 179 11.98 35.02 5.42
N ASN A 180 12.48 33.79 5.59
CA ASN A 180 13.16 33.31 6.81
C ASN A 180 12.48 33.71 8.15
N LYS A 181 11.15 33.90 8.15
CA LYS A 181 10.38 34.24 9.35
C LYS A 181 10.16 32.99 10.20
N GLU A 182 10.51 33.05 11.49
CA GLU A 182 10.32 31.94 12.45
C GLU A 182 8.89 31.39 12.48
N GLU A 183 7.90 32.25 12.23
CA GLU A 183 6.48 31.87 12.16
C GLU A 183 6.20 30.86 11.03
N ASN A 184 6.82 31.03 9.86
CA ASN A 184 6.65 30.11 8.73
C ASN A 184 7.25 28.73 9.02
N ILE A 185 8.36 28.68 9.76
CA ILE A 185 9.01 27.42 10.17
C ILE A 185 8.12 26.65 11.15
N ARG A 186 7.50 27.35 12.12
CA ARG A 186 6.54 26.74 13.06
C ARG A 186 5.32 26.20 12.33
N MET A 187 4.75 26.97 11.41
CA MET A 187 3.57 26.54 10.64
C MET A 187 3.89 25.34 9.74
N TYR A 188 5.03 25.33 9.06
CA TYR A 188 5.51 24.19 8.28
C TYR A 188 5.62 22.91 9.13
N SER A 189 6.29 23.00 10.28
CA SER A 189 6.51 21.86 11.18
C SER A 189 5.19 21.31 11.73
N LEU A 190 4.24 22.19 12.06
CA LEU A 190 2.92 21.81 12.54
C LEU A 190 2.12 21.08 11.45
N TRP A 191 2.12 21.59 10.22
CA TRP A 191 1.38 20.94 9.13
C TRP A 191 1.96 19.58 8.77
N ILE A 192 3.28 19.44 8.80
CA ILE A 192 3.93 18.13 8.63
C ILE A 192 3.56 17.14 9.72
N LEU A 193 3.57 17.60 10.97
CA LEU A 193 3.14 16.79 12.11
C LEU A 193 1.70 16.31 11.91
N ILE A 194 0.78 17.20 11.53
CA ILE A 194 -0.62 16.85 11.25
C ILE A 194 -0.69 15.79 10.14
N THR A 195 -0.08 16.03 8.98
CA THR A 195 -0.10 15.14 7.82
C THR A 195 0.45 13.74 8.16
N TYR A 196 1.61 13.64 8.82
CA TYR A 196 2.15 12.33 9.16
C TYR A 196 1.38 11.62 10.28
N ILE A 197 0.80 12.36 11.24
CA ILE A 197 -0.09 11.77 12.24
C ILE A 197 -1.37 11.25 11.59
N THR A 198 -1.96 11.97 10.63
CA THR A 198 -3.19 11.53 9.96
C THR A 198 -2.94 10.28 9.13
N PHE A 199 -1.82 10.21 8.40
CA PHE A 199 -1.36 8.99 7.75
C PHE A 199 -1.15 7.84 8.74
N CYS A 200 -0.48 8.10 9.87
CA CYS A 200 -0.23 7.10 10.90
C CYS A 200 -1.54 6.53 11.48
N ILE A 201 -2.48 7.39 11.86
CA ILE A 201 -3.78 7.00 12.41
C ILE A 201 -4.58 6.21 11.36
N ALA A 202 -4.64 6.68 10.11
CA ALA A 202 -5.29 5.96 9.03
C ALA A 202 -4.67 4.56 8.86
N CYS A 203 -3.34 4.46 8.97
CA CYS A 203 -2.65 3.19 8.88
C CYS A 203 -2.97 2.25 10.04
N LEU A 204 -2.97 2.76 11.27
CA LEU A 204 -3.30 1.98 12.48
C LEU A 204 -4.74 1.49 12.47
N VAL A 205 -5.69 2.35 12.08
CA VAL A 205 -7.11 1.96 11.98
C VAL A 205 -7.26 0.82 10.97
N ASN A 206 -6.67 0.96 9.79
CA ASN A 206 -6.73 -0.09 8.77
C ASN A 206 -6.00 -1.37 9.20
N PHE A 207 -4.84 -1.27 9.86
CA PHE A 207 -4.15 -2.41 10.46
C PHE A 207 -5.06 -3.18 11.43
N LEU A 208 -5.71 -2.48 12.36
CA LEU A 208 -6.62 -3.11 13.33
C LEU A 208 -7.82 -3.76 12.62
N LEU A 209 -8.39 -3.09 11.62
CA LEU A 209 -9.50 -3.64 10.83
C LEU A 209 -9.08 -4.88 10.05
N PHE A 210 -7.92 -4.87 9.40
CA PHE A 210 -7.34 -6.05 8.77
C PHE A 210 -7.16 -7.15 9.82
N LEU A 211 -6.46 -6.92 10.92
CA LEU A 211 -6.21 -7.94 11.94
C LEU A 211 -7.51 -8.60 12.46
N LEU A 212 -8.50 -7.78 12.84
CA LEU A 212 -9.79 -8.27 13.33
C LEU A 212 -10.57 -9.03 12.24
N PHE A 213 -10.60 -8.49 11.02
CA PHE A 213 -11.30 -9.12 9.91
C PHE A 213 -10.66 -10.45 9.50
N GLY A 214 -9.33 -10.50 9.38
CA GLY A 214 -8.59 -11.69 8.96
C GLY A 214 -8.79 -12.86 9.91
N ILE A 215 -8.73 -12.61 11.22
CA ILE A 215 -8.99 -13.64 12.24
C ILE A 215 -10.41 -14.19 12.10
N ASN A 216 -11.40 -13.32 11.91
CA ASN A 216 -12.80 -13.71 11.81
C ASN A 216 -13.11 -14.45 10.51
N LEU A 217 -12.58 -13.97 9.39
CA LEU A 217 -12.70 -14.58 8.09
C LEU A 217 -12.11 -15.99 8.09
N ALA A 218 -10.92 -16.18 8.67
CA ALA A 218 -10.31 -17.50 8.80
C ALA A 218 -11.20 -18.47 9.61
N LYS A 219 -11.79 -17.99 10.70
CA LYS A 219 -12.73 -18.78 11.52
C LYS A 219 -14.02 -19.10 10.76
N ALA A 220 -14.61 -18.13 10.07
CA ALA A 220 -15.85 -18.29 9.31
C ALA A 220 -15.66 -19.25 8.12
N ALA A 221 -14.57 -19.10 7.38
CA ALA A 221 -14.22 -19.97 6.27
C ALA A 221 -14.00 -21.42 6.73
N ASN A 222 -13.26 -21.63 7.83
CA ASN A 222 -13.04 -22.97 8.39
C ASN A 222 -14.33 -23.62 8.90
N ARG A 223 -15.26 -22.85 9.48
CA ARG A 223 -16.58 -23.36 9.91
C ARG A 223 -17.45 -23.74 8.71
N SER A 224 -17.55 -22.85 7.72
CA SER A 224 -18.26 -23.11 6.47
C SER A 224 -17.76 -24.40 5.81
N LEU A 225 -16.44 -24.57 5.75
CA LEU A 225 -15.82 -25.77 5.20
C LEU A 225 -16.15 -27.03 6.00
N LYS A 226 -16.15 -26.97 7.34
CA LYS A 226 -16.57 -28.08 8.22
C LYS A 226 -18.05 -28.45 8.03
N ASP A 227 -18.93 -27.49 7.88
CA ASP A 227 -20.36 -27.75 7.66
C ASP A 227 -20.64 -28.32 6.27
N MET A 228 -19.89 -27.86 5.26
CA MET A 228 -19.91 -28.43 3.93
C MET A 228 -19.47 -29.90 3.93
N TYR A 229 -18.47 -30.27 4.73
CA TYR A 229 -18.08 -31.67 4.95
C TYR A 229 -19.16 -32.48 5.69
N ARG A 230 -19.70 -31.95 6.80
CA ARG A 230 -20.72 -32.64 7.61
C ARG A 230 -22.00 -32.90 6.84
N SER A 231 -22.39 -31.99 5.95
CA SER A 231 -23.61 -32.14 5.16
C SER A 231 -23.48 -33.09 3.97
N LYS A 232 -22.29 -33.68 3.72
CA LYS A 232 -21.99 -34.52 2.53
C LYS A 232 -22.40 -33.89 1.19
N LYS A 233 -22.63 -32.58 1.14
CA LYS A 233 -23.19 -31.88 -0.04
C LYS A 233 -22.16 -31.63 -1.14
N ILE A 234 -20.88 -32.01 -0.95
CA ILE A 234 -19.79 -31.58 -1.82
C ILE A 234 -18.89 -32.76 -2.22
N LYS A 235 -18.66 -32.91 -3.53
CA LYS A 235 -17.63 -33.80 -4.09
C LYS A 235 -16.24 -33.27 -3.73
N THR A 236 -15.30 -34.14 -3.38
CA THR A 236 -13.90 -33.82 -3.02
C THR A 236 -13.24 -32.82 -3.97
N ASN A 237 -13.53 -32.93 -5.28
CA ASN A 237 -13.03 -32.04 -6.35
C ASN A 237 -13.39 -30.55 -6.19
N VAL A 238 -14.41 -30.21 -5.40
CA VAL A 238 -14.82 -28.82 -5.14
C VAL A 238 -14.18 -28.26 -3.87
N VAL A 239 -13.72 -29.11 -2.95
CA VAL A 239 -13.18 -28.67 -1.66
C VAL A 239 -11.75 -28.13 -1.79
N VAL A 240 -10.93 -28.74 -2.65
CA VAL A 240 -9.54 -28.32 -2.88
C VAL A 240 -9.45 -26.88 -3.43
N PRO A 241 -10.23 -26.48 -4.47
CA PRO A 241 -10.28 -25.09 -4.93
C PRO A 241 -10.71 -24.09 -3.83
N ILE A 242 -11.66 -24.47 -2.98
CA ILE A 242 -12.13 -23.61 -1.87
C ILE A 242 -11.00 -23.41 -0.84
N ARG A 243 -10.28 -24.47 -0.46
CA ARG A 243 -9.13 -24.35 0.47
C ARG A 243 -8.04 -23.43 -0.10
N ILE A 244 -7.77 -23.52 -1.40
CA ILE A 244 -6.77 -22.68 -2.06
C ILE A 244 -7.22 -21.23 -2.14
N ALA A 245 -8.49 -20.98 -2.42
CA ALA A 245 -9.05 -19.63 -2.38
C ALA A 245 -8.95 -19.01 -0.97
N ILE A 246 -9.22 -19.79 0.09
CA ILE A 246 -9.06 -19.37 1.49
C ILE A 246 -7.59 -19.09 1.80
N LEU A 247 -6.67 -19.96 1.36
CA LEU A 247 -5.24 -19.78 1.55
C LEU A 247 -4.80 -18.46 0.88
N LYS A 248 -5.11 -18.28 -0.40
CA LYS A 248 -4.83 -17.06 -1.16
C LYS A 248 -5.32 -15.81 -0.43
N MET A 249 -6.55 -15.83 0.05
CA MET A 249 -7.13 -14.70 0.79
C MET A 249 -6.35 -14.41 2.08
N LYS A 250 -5.93 -15.44 2.82
CA LYS A 250 -5.08 -15.28 4.02
C LYS A 250 -3.73 -14.67 3.70
N TRP A 251 -3.06 -15.11 2.63
CA TRP A 251 -1.75 -14.57 2.22
C TRP A 251 -1.83 -13.09 1.86
N ILE A 252 -2.80 -12.70 1.01
CA ILE A 252 -2.99 -11.31 0.62
C ILE A 252 -3.33 -10.46 1.84
N HIS A 253 -4.25 -10.94 2.68
CA HIS A 253 -4.66 -10.25 3.90
C HIS A 253 -3.50 -10.05 4.88
N TYR A 254 -2.65 -11.06 5.07
CA TYR A 254 -1.46 -10.97 5.92
C TYR A 254 -0.44 -9.97 5.36
N ALA A 255 -0.20 -10.00 4.04
CA ALA A 255 0.69 -9.05 3.37
C ALA A 255 0.20 -7.61 3.52
N CYS A 256 -1.09 -7.36 3.26
CA CYS A 256 -1.74 -6.06 3.51
C CYS A 256 -1.56 -5.61 4.96
N ASN A 257 -1.76 -6.50 5.93
CA ASN A 257 -1.62 -6.18 7.34
C ASN A 257 -0.18 -5.78 7.71
N ILE A 258 0.83 -6.48 7.18
CA ILE A 258 2.24 -6.11 7.38
C ILE A 258 2.52 -4.73 6.79
N ILE A 259 2.07 -4.46 5.56
CA ILE A 259 2.25 -3.16 4.90
C ILE A 259 1.70 -2.04 5.78
N MET A 260 0.47 -2.20 6.29
CA MET A 260 -0.15 -1.20 7.16
C MET A 260 0.63 -0.99 8.46
N ALA A 261 1.14 -2.06 9.07
CA ALA A 261 1.93 -1.98 10.30
C ALA A 261 3.25 -1.22 10.07
N VAL A 262 3.95 -1.53 8.99
CA VAL A 262 5.20 -0.85 8.60
C VAL A 262 4.91 0.63 8.33
N PHE A 263 3.88 0.94 7.54
CA PHE A 263 3.53 2.34 7.25
C PHE A 263 3.14 3.13 8.49
N ALA A 264 2.35 2.53 9.38
CA ALA A 264 1.97 3.16 10.65
C ALA A 264 3.22 3.52 11.48
N PHE A 265 4.15 2.55 11.64
CA PHE A 265 5.40 2.80 12.35
C PHE A 265 6.23 3.90 11.69
N MET A 266 6.34 3.86 10.37
CA MET A 266 7.13 4.78 9.58
C MET A 266 6.60 6.22 9.58
N PHE A 267 5.29 6.39 9.38
CA PHE A 267 4.66 7.71 9.46
C PHE A 267 4.64 8.24 10.89
N GLY A 268 4.44 7.37 11.89
CA GLY A 268 4.62 7.75 13.29
C GLY A 268 6.04 8.23 13.59
N PHE A 269 7.05 7.53 13.09
CA PHE A 269 8.45 7.94 13.24
C PHE A 269 8.74 9.27 12.52
N MET A 270 8.23 9.47 11.31
CA MET A 270 8.38 10.75 10.60
C MET A 270 7.66 11.90 11.31
N ALA A 271 6.47 11.67 11.88
CA ALA A 271 5.71 12.71 12.57
C ALA A 271 6.49 13.32 13.74
N PHE A 272 7.11 12.48 14.58
CA PHE A 272 7.83 12.94 15.77
C PHE A 272 9.34 13.10 15.57
N GLY A 273 9.89 12.43 14.56
CA GLY A 273 11.32 12.30 14.32
C GLY A 273 11.83 12.98 13.06
N GLU A 274 11.01 13.73 12.31
CA GLU A 274 11.43 14.39 11.06
C GLU A 274 12.77 15.13 11.21
N ARG A 275 12.88 15.95 12.25
CA ARG A 275 14.09 16.74 12.51
C ARG A 275 15.30 15.86 12.78
N PHE A 276 15.13 14.80 13.58
CA PHE A 276 16.18 13.82 13.84
C PHE A 276 16.60 13.07 12.56
N VAL A 277 15.64 12.74 11.68
CA VAL A 277 15.91 12.06 10.40
C VAL A 277 16.78 12.93 9.49
N PHE A 278 16.51 14.22 9.41
CA PHE A 278 17.27 15.13 8.54
C PHE A 278 18.49 15.76 9.22
N GLU A 279 18.68 15.63 10.53
CA GLU A 279 19.91 16.07 11.22
C GLU A 279 20.93 14.93 11.38
N ASN A 280 20.50 13.67 11.28
CA ASN A 280 21.38 12.50 11.40
C ASN A 280 21.42 11.69 10.10
N LEU A 281 22.57 11.72 9.42
CA LEU A 281 22.80 11.06 8.14
C LEU A 281 22.45 9.56 8.15
N ASN A 282 22.82 8.83 9.20
CA ASN A 282 22.51 7.39 9.30
C ASN A 282 21.00 7.15 9.43
N ALA A 283 20.31 7.96 10.23
CA ALA A 283 18.85 7.90 10.34
C ALA A 283 18.19 8.24 8.99
N SER A 284 18.68 9.27 8.31
CA SER A 284 18.22 9.68 6.97
C SER A 284 18.32 8.54 5.96
N LYS A 285 19.48 7.87 5.88
CA LYS A 285 19.72 6.74 4.98
C LYS A 285 18.80 5.56 5.24
N ILE A 286 18.60 5.21 6.51
CA ILE A 286 17.70 4.12 6.91
C ILE A 286 16.27 4.48 6.52
N VAL A 287 15.77 5.64 6.94
CA VAL A 287 14.39 6.04 6.67
C VAL A 287 14.13 6.20 5.17
N CYS A 288 15.11 6.68 4.40
CA CYS A 288 15.00 6.77 2.95
C CYS A 288 14.75 5.38 2.33
N VAL A 289 15.53 4.36 2.71
CA VAL A 289 15.32 2.97 2.26
C VAL A 289 13.97 2.44 2.70
N LEU A 290 13.63 2.64 3.97
CA LEU A 290 12.36 2.17 4.52
C LEU A 290 11.17 2.79 3.75
N MET A 291 11.20 4.09 3.42
CA MET A 291 10.09 4.82 2.76
C MET A 291 10.01 4.54 1.26
N ASN A 292 11.13 4.22 0.61
CA ASN A 292 11.20 4.15 -0.84
C ASN A 292 11.30 2.73 -1.40
N ILE A 293 11.88 1.79 -0.67
CA ILE A 293 12.13 0.42 -1.16
C ILE A 293 11.13 -0.58 -0.57
N ILE A 294 10.82 -0.48 0.73
CA ILE A 294 9.93 -1.45 1.38
C ILE A 294 8.51 -1.45 0.80
N PRO A 295 7.84 -0.29 0.62
CA PRO A 295 6.50 -0.25 0.05
C PRO A 295 6.37 -0.97 -1.30
N PRO A 296 7.16 -0.64 -2.34
CA PRO A 296 7.04 -1.33 -3.62
C PRO A 296 7.46 -2.80 -3.53
N ALA A 297 8.42 -3.16 -2.68
CA ALA A 297 8.81 -4.56 -2.47
C ALA A 297 7.67 -5.40 -1.86
N CYS A 298 6.98 -4.87 -0.83
CA CYS A 298 5.84 -5.57 -0.24
C CYS A 298 4.67 -5.72 -1.22
N ILE A 299 4.43 -4.70 -2.06
CA ILE A 299 3.42 -4.77 -3.11
C ILE A 299 3.81 -5.81 -4.16
N PHE A 300 5.07 -5.85 -4.58
CA PHE A 300 5.58 -6.88 -5.49
C PHE A 300 5.35 -8.30 -4.96
N VAL A 301 5.66 -8.56 -3.68
CA VAL A 301 5.37 -9.85 -3.03
C VAL A 301 3.86 -10.14 -3.00
N THR A 302 3.03 -9.14 -2.73
CA THR A 302 1.56 -9.28 -2.73
C THR A 302 1.06 -9.69 -4.11
N LEU A 303 1.59 -9.09 -5.17
CA LEU A 303 1.24 -9.43 -6.55
C LEU A 303 1.70 -10.85 -6.92
N LEU A 304 2.90 -11.28 -6.51
CA LEU A 304 3.36 -12.66 -6.69
C LEU A 304 2.43 -13.67 -6.00
N CYS A 305 1.95 -13.36 -4.79
CA CYS A 305 0.94 -14.18 -4.10
C CYS A 305 -0.37 -14.27 -4.90
N ILE A 306 -0.79 -13.19 -5.57
CA ILE A 306 -1.98 -13.20 -6.43
C ILE A 306 -1.75 -14.09 -7.64
N VAL A 307 -0.60 -13.95 -8.32
CA VAL A 307 -0.22 -14.78 -9.49
C VAL A 307 -0.19 -16.26 -9.11
N TYR A 308 0.54 -16.61 -8.06
CA TYR A 308 0.62 -18.00 -7.58
C TYR A 308 -0.76 -18.56 -7.24
N GLY A 309 -1.61 -17.76 -6.59
CA GLY A 309 -2.97 -18.15 -6.25
C GLY A 309 -3.89 -18.33 -7.47
N GLU A 310 -3.74 -17.53 -8.54
CA GLU A 310 -4.48 -17.75 -9.79
C GLU A 310 -3.96 -19.01 -10.52
N ALA A 311 -2.66 -19.16 -10.71
CA ALA A 311 -2.05 -20.29 -11.43
C ALA A 311 -2.43 -21.64 -10.80
N ARG A 312 -2.34 -21.76 -9.47
CA ARG A 312 -2.70 -22.99 -8.75
C ARG A 312 -4.19 -23.30 -8.82
N SER A 313 -5.04 -22.26 -8.84
CA SER A 313 -6.50 -22.47 -8.98
C SER A 313 -6.88 -23.03 -10.35
N GLU A 314 -6.15 -22.65 -11.41
CA GLU A 314 -6.45 -23.11 -12.77
C GLU A 314 -5.99 -24.55 -13.03
N ILE A 315 -4.79 -24.90 -12.59
CA ILE A 315 -4.24 -26.26 -12.75
C ILE A 315 -5.22 -27.29 -12.19
N ILE A 316 -5.82 -26.99 -11.04
CA ILE A 316 -6.74 -27.91 -10.36
C ILE A 316 -8.11 -27.97 -11.05
N THR A 317 -8.57 -26.87 -11.66
CA THR A 317 -9.81 -26.89 -12.44
C THR A 317 -9.66 -27.61 -13.78
N VAL A 318 -8.46 -27.61 -14.37
CA VAL A 318 -8.18 -28.20 -15.68
C VAL A 318 -7.72 -29.66 -15.56
N PHE A 319 -6.96 -30.01 -14.52
CA PHE A 319 -6.43 -31.36 -14.28
C PHE A 319 -6.79 -31.87 -12.88
N PRO A 320 -8.06 -32.22 -12.64
CA PRO A 320 -8.48 -32.73 -11.33
C PRO A 320 -7.85 -34.08 -10.96
N SER A 321 -7.34 -34.85 -11.93
CA SER A 321 -6.88 -36.24 -11.76
C SER A 321 -5.37 -36.42 -11.51
N THR A 322 -4.57 -35.34 -11.53
CA THR A 322 -3.10 -35.42 -11.34
C THR A 322 -2.62 -35.02 -9.95
N HIS A 323 -3.51 -34.51 -9.11
CA HIS A 323 -3.21 -34.39 -7.69
C HIS A 323 -3.52 -35.74 -7.05
N PRO A 324 -2.54 -36.44 -6.45
CA PRO A 324 -2.85 -37.62 -5.67
C PRO A 324 -3.88 -37.18 -4.64
N GLU A 325 -5.05 -37.81 -4.69
CA GLU A 325 -5.95 -37.84 -3.56
C GLU A 325 -5.06 -38.21 -2.39
N GLU A 326 -4.92 -37.32 -1.40
CA GLU A 326 -4.51 -37.77 -0.07
C GLU A 326 -5.65 -38.67 0.40
N ASP A 327 -5.62 -39.90 -0.11
CA ASP A 327 -6.33 -41.04 0.43
C ASP A 327 -5.99 -41.11 1.92
N GLU A 328 -7.01 -41.49 2.69
CA GLU A 328 -6.98 -41.68 4.14
C GLU A 328 -7.10 -40.40 5.01
N TYR A 329 -8.33 -39.86 5.04
CA TYR A 329 -8.99 -39.77 6.34
C TYR A 329 -10.05 -40.87 6.41
N GLN A 330 -9.64 -42.08 6.80
CA GLN A 330 -10.57 -43.05 7.36
C GLN A 330 -11.09 -42.44 8.68
N MET A 331 -12.34 -41.98 8.69
CA MET A 331 -13.04 -41.70 9.94
C MET A 331 -13.53 -43.03 10.51
N ASN A 332 -12.96 -43.44 11.64
CA ASN A 332 -13.70 -44.21 12.65
C ASN A 332 -14.51 -43.25 13.52
#